data_AF-A0A7C0Y5A5-F1
#
_entry.id   AF-A0A7C0Y5A5-F1
#
_cell.length_a   1.000
_cell.length_b   1.000
_cell.length_c   1.000
_cell.angle_alpha   90.00
_cell.angle_beta   90.00
_cell.angle_gamma   90.00
#
_symmetry.space_group_name_H-M   'P 1'
#
loop_
_entity.id
_entity.type
_entity.pdbx_description
1 polymer ?
#
loop_
_entity_poly.entity_id
_entity_poly.type
_entity_poly.pdbx_seq_one_letter_code
_entity_poly.pdbx_strand_id
1 'polypeptide(L)'
;MQSLSLYKFFYLAIRQSFFDLGIKEPEIADYIANLLAEFARTDNLYKIRNAQGEKLTTVVEMLIEANYSFREREIKKHIGDYTLFMTGIFREYVKNQSFFQFYLEEGKRAYFYVFNFDRLAYVPGSYLFFELSKNFEFYSGALDYMKKRFFKETKSSDPFLDFSYQLSRYVH
;
A
#
# COMPACT_ATOMS: atom_id res chain seq x y z
N MET A 1 0.30 -20.42 4.69
CA MET A 1 1.77 -20.56 4.83
C MET A 1 2.54 -19.59 3.95
N GLN A 2 2.20 -19.39 2.66
CA GLN A 2 2.88 -18.44 1.76
C GLN A 2 2.85 -16.96 2.20
N SER A 3 1.79 -16.51 2.89
CA SER A 3 1.73 -15.13 3.41
C SER A 3 2.74 -14.85 4.52
N LEU A 4 3.10 -15.86 5.32
CA LEU A 4 4.01 -15.71 6.46
C LEU A 4 5.47 -15.56 6.03
N SER A 5 5.89 -16.26 4.96
CA SER A 5 7.25 -16.10 4.42
C SER A 5 7.43 -14.72 3.77
N LEU A 6 6.43 -14.28 2.98
CA LEU A 6 6.43 -12.95 2.38
C LEU A 6 6.41 -11.84 3.43
N TYR A 7 5.56 -11.95 4.46
CA TYR A 7 5.56 -11.01 5.57
C TYR A 7 6.95 -10.92 6.22
N LYS A 8 7.58 -12.05 6.55
CA LYS A 8 8.93 -12.04 7.16
C LYS A 8 9.96 -11.36 6.28
N PHE A 9 9.95 -11.64 4.98
CA PHE A 9 10.83 -10.99 4.01
C PHE A 9 10.61 -9.48 3.99
N PHE A 10 9.36 -9.03 3.81
CA PHE A 10 9.04 -7.61 3.76
C PHE A 10 9.33 -6.92 5.08
N TYR A 11 9.05 -7.56 6.22
CA TYR A 11 9.35 -7.01 7.53
C TYR A 11 10.85 -6.77 7.70
N LEU A 12 11.71 -7.71 7.34
CA LEU A 12 13.16 -7.54 7.38
C LEU A 12 13.64 -6.41 6.45
N ALA A 13 13.15 -6.39 5.22
CA ALA A 13 13.49 -5.36 4.23
C ALA A 13 13.07 -3.95 4.71
N ILE A 14 11.83 -3.82 5.19
CA ILE A 14 11.28 -2.58 5.77
C ILE A 14 12.10 -2.14 6.97
N ARG A 15 12.36 -3.03 7.93
CA ARG A 15 13.11 -2.71 9.16
C ARG A 15 14.51 -2.19 8.84
N GLN A 16 15.19 -2.82 7.87
CA GLN A 16 16.51 -2.37 7.45
C GLN A 16 16.44 -0.98 6.79
N SER A 17 15.51 -0.79 5.84
CA SER A 17 15.33 0.51 5.19
C SER A 17 14.88 1.61 6.15
N PHE A 18 14.04 1.30 7.12
CA PHE A 18 13.60 2.22 8.16
C PHE A 18 14.75 2.63 9.07
N PHE A 19 15.59 1.67 9.45
CA PHE A 19 16.81 1.96 10.20
C PHE A 19 17.75 2.90 9.44
N ASP A 20 17.98 2.65 8.15
CA ASP A 20 18.83 3.50 7.31
C ASP A 20 18.29 4.93 7.15
N LEU A 21 16.96 5.09 7.23
CA LEU A 21 16.26 6.38 7.10
C LEU A 21 15.92 7.03 8.46
N GLY A 22 16.34 6.42 9.58
CA GLY A 22 16.09 6.94 10.93
C GLY A 22 14.65 6.81 11.44
N ILE A 23 13.84 5.96 10.81
CA ILE A 23 12.43 5.68 11.16
C ILE A 23 12.37 4.69 12.32
N LYS A 24 11.58 4.98 13.36
CA LYS A 24 11.60 4.23 14.63
C LYS A 24 10.26 3.60 15.01
N GLU A 25 9.25 3.68 14.15
CA GLU A 25 7.88 3.24 14.42
C GLU A 25 7.69 1.76 14.06
N PRO A 26 7.75 0.81 15.04
CA PRO A 26 7.63 -0.62 14.74
C PRO A 26 6.25 -1.00 14.20
N GLU A 27 5.18 -0.35 14.69
CA GLU A 27 3.81 -0.61 14.25
C GLU A 27 3.60 -0.28 12.77
N ILE A 28 4.25 0.78 12.28
CA ILE A 28 4.22 1.14 10.86
C ILE A 28 4.95 0.10 10.03
N ALA A 29 6.12 -0.37 10.50
CA ALA A 29 6.87 -1.41 9.82
C ALA A 29 6.06 -2.71 9.71
N ASP A 30 5.38 -3.11 10.78
CA ASP A 30 4.49 -4.28 10.80
C ASP A 30 3.30 -4.11 9.86
N TYR A 31 2.63 -2.96 9.89
CA TYR A 31 1.50 -2.68 9.02
C TYR A 31 1.90 -2.76 7.54
N ILE A 32 2.98 -2.07 7.17
CA ILE A 32 3.42 -2.02 5.77
C ILE A 32 3.93 -3.39 5.31
N ALA A 33 4.63 -4.15 6.16
CA ALA A 33 5.05 -5.51 5.80
C ALA A 33 3.86 -6.43 5.51
N ASN A 34 2.79 -6.34 6.31
CA ASN A 34 1.54 -7.06 6.06
C ASN A 34 0.86 -6.59 4.77
N LEU A 35 0.78 -5.28 4.54
CA LEU A 35 0.24 -4.69 3.30
C LEU A 35 0.97 -5.23 2.06
N LEU A 36 2.30 -5.21 2.05
CA LEU A 36 3.09 -5.70 0.92
C LEU A 36 2.90 -7.21 0.71
N ALA A 37 2.83 -8.00 1.78
CA ALA A 37 2.56 -9.43 1.71
C ALA A 37 1.15 -9.74 1.20
N GLU A 38 0.15 -8.92 1.56
CA GLU A 38 -1.20 -9.04 1.01
C GLU A 38 -1.22 -8.73 -0.49
N PHE A 39 -0.58 -7.66 -0.92
CA PHE A 39 -0.64 -7.18 -2.31
C PHE A 39 0.32 -7.91 -3.26
N ALA A 40 1.21 -8.75 -2.73
CA ALA A 40 1.97 -9.70 -3.53
C ALA A 40 1.08 -10.62 -4.38
N ARG A 41 -0.19 -10.81 -4.00
CA ARG A 41 -1.21 -11.48 -4.82
C ARG A 41 -2.08 -10.45 -5.54
N THR A 42 -2.06 -10.44 -6.87
CA THR A 42 -2.82 -9.50 -7.71
C THR A 42 -4.32 -9.49 -7.40
N ASP A 43 -4.91 -10.62 -6.98
CA ASP A 43 -6.32 -10.68 -6.57
C ASP A 43 -6.65 -9.78 -5.37
N ASN A 44 -5.69 -9.59 -4.46
CA ASN A 44 -5.88 -8.72 -3.30
C ASN A 44 -5.78 -7.24 -3.68
N LEU A 45 -5.10 -6.92 -4.78
CA LEU A 45 -4.98 -5.56 -5.29
C LEU A 45 -6.34 -5.05 -5.80
N TYR A 46 -7.10 -5.93 -6.45
CA TYR A 46 -8.41 -5.64 -7.05
C TYR A 46 -9.56 -6.33 -6.30
N LYS A 47 -9.46 -6.41 -4.96
CA LYS A 47 -10.44 -7.09 -4.11
C LYS A 47 -11.75 -6.33 -3.93
N ILE A 48 -11.73 -5.00 -4.13
CA ILE A 48 -12.94 -4.17 -4.02
C ILE A 48 -13.81 -4.41 -5.24
N ARG A 49 -15.11 -4.56 -4.99
CA ARG A 49 -16.13 -4.77 -6.01
C ARG A 49 -17.26 -3.76 -5.83
N ASN A 50 -17.83 -3.29 -6.93
CA ASN A 50 -19.05 -2.47 -6.90
C ASN A 50 -20.29 -3.32 -6.56
N ALA A 51 -21.44 -2.66 -6.47
CA ALA A 51 -22.73 -3.30 -6.22
C ALA A 51 -23.11 -4.38 -7.26
N GLN A 52 -22.58 -4.29 -8.48
CA GLN A 52 -22.78 -5.25 -9.57
C GLN A 52 -21.80 -6.45 -9.51
N GLY A 53 -20.86 -6.44 -8.55
CA GLY A 53 -19.85 -7.49 -8.38
C GLY A 53 -18.61 -7.33 -9.25
N GLU A 54 -18.50 -6.23 -10.00
CA GLU A 54 -17.37 -5.93 -10.90
C GLU A 54 -16.17 -5.44 -10.09
N LYS A 55 -14.96 -5.86 -10.47
CA LYS A 55 -13.72 -5.46 -9.80
C LYS A 55 -13.43 -3.98 -10.07
N LEU A 56 -13.12 -3.21 -9.03
CA LEU A 56 -12.64 -1.85 -9.17
C LEU A 56 -11.12 -1.85 -9.35
N THR A 57 -10.64 -1.23 -10.43
CA THR A 57 -9.24 -1.29 -10.85
C THR A 57 -8.52 0.05 -10.75
N THR A 58 -9.27 1.15 -10.59
CA THR A 58 -8.72 2.50 -10.47
C THR A 58 -9.08 3.16 -9.13
N VAL A 59 -8.24 4.09 -8.68
CA VAL A 59 -8.52 4.92 -7.49
C VAL A 59 -9.82 5.70 -7.66
N VAL A 60 -10.11 6.17 -8.88
CA VAL A 60 -11.34 6.93 -9.19
C VAL A 60 -12.58 6.07 -8.99
N GLU A 61 -12.60 4.85 -9.52
CA GLU A 61 -13.71 3.91 -9.31
C GLU A 61 -13.93 3.62 -7.82
N MET A 62 -12.86 3.39 -7.08
CA MET A 62 -12.93 3.14 -5.63
C MET A 62 -13.44 4.36 -4.86
N LEU A 63 -13.08 5.58 -5.27
CA LEU A 63 -13.60 6.81 -4.66
C LEU A 63 -15.10 6.98 -4.92
N ILE A 64 -15.56 6.66 -6.12
CA ILE A 64 -16.99 6.71 -6.47
C ILE A 64 -17.76 5.70 -5.60
N GLU A 65 -17.31 4.44 -5.53
CA GLU A 65 -17.97 3.42 -4.72
C GLU A 65 -17.99 3.79 -3.23
N ALA A 66 -16.90 4.38 -2.71
CA ALA A 66 -16.82 4.78 -1.30
C ALA A 66 -17.92 5.78 -0.90
N ASN A 67 -18.37 6.65 -1.80
CA ASN A 67 -19.38 7.68 -1.48
C ASN A 67 -20.79 7.12 -1.27
N TYR A 68 -21.07 5.90 -1.72
CA TYR A 68 -22.42 5.32 -1.70
C TYR A 68 -22.50 4.00 -0.93
N SER A 69 -21.37 3.49 -0.45
CA SER A 69 -21.27 2.16 0.14
C SER A 69 -21.22 2.22 1.66
N PHE A 70 -21.96 1.33 2.34
CA PHE A 70 -21.78 1.07 3.78
C PHE A 70 -20.36 0.56 4.12
N ARG A 71 -19.57 0.19 3.10
CA ARG A 71 -18.17 -0.21 3.20
C ARG A 71 -17.20 0.96 3.01
N GLU A 72 -17.66 2.21 3.12
CA GLU A 72 -16.83 3.41 2.90
C GLU A 72 -15.47 3.33 3.60
N ARG A 73 -15.45 3.01 4.91
CA ARG A 73 -14.20 2.89 5.68
C ARG A 73 -13.27 1.77 5.20
N GLU A 74 -13.81 0.64 4.74
CA GLU A 74 -13.03 -0.45 4.14
C GLU A 74 -12.39 0.01 2.82
N ILE A 75 -13.18 0.64 1.96
CA ILE A 75 -12.76 1.13 0.65
C ILE A 75 -11.72 2.25 0.80
N LYS A 76 -11.93 3.20 1.72
CA LYS A 76 -10.95 4.26 2.03
C LYS A 76 -9.64 3.66 2.54
N LYS A 77 -9.66 2.68 3.46
CA LYS A 77 -8.41 1.98 3.85
C LYS A 77 -7.72 1.36 2.64
N HIS A 78 -8.46 0.67 1.78
CA HIS A 78 -7.90 0.04 0.58
C HIS A 78 -7.33 1.08 -0.40
N ILE A 79 -7.95 2.27 -0.55
CA ILE A 79 -7.39 3.36 -1.35
C ILE A 79 -6.04 3.80 -0.79
N GLY A 80 -5.93 4.04 0.52
CA GLY A 80 -4.67 4.42 1.16
C GLY A 80 -3.57 3.38 0.98
N ASP A 81 -3.93 2.11 1.18
CA ASP A 81 -3.05 0.96 0.98
C ASP A 81 -2.57 0.82 -0.47
N TYR A 82 -3.51 0.91 -1.42
CA TYR A 82 -3.25 0.82 -2.86
C TYR A 82 -2.34 1.95 -3.32
N THR A 83 -2.62 3.19 -2.95
CA THR A 83 -1.80 4.32 -3.38
C THR A 83 -0.42 4.30 -2.71
N LEU A 84 -0.28 3.86 -1.46
CA LEU A 84 1.01 3.73 -0.79
C LEU A 84 1.88 2.68 -1.50
N PHE A 85 1.29 1.53 -1.80
CA PHE A 85 1.94 0.47 -2.57
C PHE A 85 2.37 0.95 -3.97
N MET A 86 1.46 1.59 -4.71
CA MET A 86 1.71 2.05 -6.06
C MET A 86 2.76 3.15 -6.13
N THR A 87 2.73 4.12 -5.21
CA THR A 87 3.70 5.23 -5.18
C THR A 87 5.05 4.84 -4.59
N GLY A 88 5.12 3.76 -3.81
CA GLY A 88 6.35 3.21 -3.25
C GLY A 88 7.01 2.17 -4.16
N ILE A 89 6.31 1.08 -4.46
CA ILE A 89 6.85 -0.07 -5.20
C ILE A 89 6.84 0.16 -6.72
N PHE A 90 5.78 0.78 -7.23
CA PHE A 90 5.57 1.05 -8.66
C PHE A 90 5.71 2.53 -9.01
N ARG A 91 6.54 3.26 -8.25
CA ARG A 91 6.71 4.71 -8.34
C ARG A 91 6.86 5.24 -9.76
N GLU A 92 7.79 4.69 -10.54
CA GLU A 92 8.08 5.14 -11.90
C GLU A 92 6.91 4.89 -12.86
N TYR A 93 6.17 3.79 -12.68
CA TYR A 93 4.95 3.52 -13.46
C TYR A 93 3.89 4.60 -13.21
N VAL A 94 3.66 4.98 -11.94
CA VAL A 94 2.70 6.03 -11.58
C VAL A 94 3.14 7.41 -12.09
N LYS A 95 4.44 7.73 -12.01
CA LYS A 95 5.01 8.98 -12.55
C LYS A 95 4.83 9.09 -14.06
N ASN A 96 5.09 8.02 -14.80
CA ASN A 96 4.96 8.00 -16.26
C ASN A 96 3.52 8.21 -16.76
N GLN A 97 2.53 7.97 -15.90
CA GLN A 97 1.12 8.24 -16.19
C GLN A 97 0.65 9.62 -15.67
N SER A 98 1.55 10.46 -15.16
CA SER A 98 1.23 11.79 -14.61
C SER A 98 0.23 11.77 -13.44
N PHE A 99 0.04 10.62 -12.77
CA PHE A 99 -0.89 10.47 -11.65
C PHE A 99 -0.21 10.50 -10.28
N PHE A 100 1.10 10.72 -10.21
CA PHE A 100 1.86 10.60 -8.96
C PHE A 100 1.31 11.50 -7.84
N GLN A 101 1.11 12.79 -8.10
CA GLN A 101 0.56 13.69 -7.09
C GLN A 101 -0.86 13.31 -6.68
N PHE A 102 -1.70 12.89 -7.64
CA PHE A 102 -3.06 12.44 -7.36
C PHE A 102 -3.06 11.24 -6.40
N TYR A 103 -2.20 10.25 -6.62
CA TYR A 103 -2.10 9.08 -5.74
C TYR A 103 -1.61 9.46 -4.33
N LEU A 104 -0.61 10.35 -4.23
CA LEU A 104 -0.13 10.84 -2.94
C LEU A 104 -1.26 11.53 -2.16
N GLU A 105 -2.00 12.45 -2.80
CA GLU A 105 -3.07 13.19 -2.14
C GLU A 105 -4.25 12.30 -1.74
N GLU A 106 -4.68 11.39 -2.62
CA GLU A 106 -5.77 10.46 -2.30
C GLU A 106 -5.37 9.45 -1.22
N GLY A 107 -4.10 9.03 -1.18
CA GLY A 107 -3.59 8.19 -0.09
C GLY A 107 -3.60 8.88 1.27
N LYS A 108 -3.12 10.13 1.33
CA LYS A 108 -3.18 10.96 2.55
C LYS A 108 -4.61 11.12 3.06
N ARG A 109 -5.53 11.52 2.17
CA ARG A 109 -6.95 11.75 2.49
C ARG A 109 -7.64 10.47 2.95
N ALA A 110 -7.36 9.36 2.27
CA ALA A 110 -7.90 8.05 2.60
C ALA A 110 -7.53 7.61 4.02
N TYR A 111 -6.25 7.65 4.38
CA TYR A 111 -5.84 7.30 5.75
C TYR A 111 -6.34 8.30 6.80
N PHE A 112 -6.40 9.61 6.48
CA PHE A 112 -6.99 10.58 7.40
C PHE A 112 -8.48 10.33 7.65
N TYR A 113 -9.23 9.94 6.62
CA TYR A 113 -10.62 9.53 6.77
C TYR A 113 -10.72 8.33 7.72
N VAL A 114 -9.94 7.27 7.49
CA VAL A 114 -9.95 6.06 8.32
C VAL A 114 -9.61 6.39 9.76
N PHE A 115 -8.62 7.24 10.01
CA PHE A 115 -8.30 7.72 11.35
C PHE A 115 -9.51 8.38 12.03
N ASN A 116 -10.17 9.33 11.37
CA ASN A 116 -11.31 10.03 11.98
C ASN A 116 -12.49 9.08 12.22
N PHE A 117 -12.79 8.20 11.27
CA PHE A 117 -13.85 7.20 11.39
C PHE A 117 -13.61 6.27 12.57
N ASP A 118 -12.43 5.67 12.64
CA ASP A 118 -12.05 4.73 13.71
C ASP A 118 -11.95 5.42 15.07
N ARG A 119 -11.44 6.66 15.11
CA ARG A 119 -11.37 7.46 16.34
C ARG A 119 -12.76 7.75 16.91
N LEU A 120 -13.73 8.13 16.06
CA LEU A 120 -15.11 8.37 16.50
C LEU A 120 -15.80 7.09 17.00
N ALA A 121 -15.43 5.94 16.43
CA ALA A 121 -15.91 4.63 16.85
C ALA A 121 -15.09 3.99 18.00
N TYR A 122 -14.13 4.72 18.59
CA TYR A 122 -13.22 4.23 19.64
C TYR A 122 -12.46 2.94 19.28
N VAL A 123 -12.16 2.73 18.00
CA VAL A 123 -11.38 1.57 17.53
C VAL A 123 -9.91 1.75 17.95
N PRO A 124 -9.31 0.79 18.69
CA PRO A 124 -7.90 0.83 19.05
C PRO A 124 -6.98 0.87 17.82
N GLY A 125 -5.83 1.53 17.93
CA GLY A 125 -4.86 1.61 16.83
C GLY A 125 -5.19 2.62 15.74
N SER A 126 -6.26 3.43 15.89
CA SER A 126 -6.63 4.47 14.91
C SER A 126 -5.50 5.45 14.60
N TYR A 127 -4.63 5.76 15.57
CA TYR A 127 -3.50 6.68 15.41
C TYR A 127 -2.50 6.23 14.34
N LEU A 128 -2.40 4.92 14.06
CA LEU A 128 -1.60 4.37 12.96
C LEU A 128 -1.95 5.05 11.62
N PHE A 129 -3.25 5.25 11.35
CA PHE A 129 -3.72 5.87 10.13
C PHE A 129 -3.48 7.39 10.11
N PHE A 130 -3.44 8.04 11.28
CA PHE A 130 -3.02 9.43 11.37
C PHE A 130 -1.55 9.59 10.98
N GLU A 131 -0.68 8.73 11.52
CA GLU A 131 0.75 8.72 11.22
C GLU A 131 1.02 8.44 9.73
N LEU A 132 0.38 7.40 9.18
CA LEU A 132 0.46 7.08 7.75
C LEU A 132 -0.04 8.22 6.86
N SER A 133 -1.10 8.92 7.26
CA SER A 133 -1.61 10.08 6.52
C SER A 133 -0.62 11.25 6.55
N LYS A 134 -0.16 11.61 7.75
CA LYS A 134 0.73 12.76 7.97
C LYS A 134 2.07 12.59 7.25
N ASN A 135 2.63 11.39 7.28
CA ASN A 135 3.95 11.08 6.74
C ASN A 135 3.89 10.21 5.46
N PHE A 136 2.78 10.28 4.73
CA PHE A 136 2.52 9.41 3.57
C PHE A 136 3.64 9.44 2.51
N GLU A 137 4.04 10.65 2.10
CA GLU A 137 5.10 10.82 1.08
C GLU A 137 6.44 10.26 1.54
N PHE A 138 6.73 10.39 2.84
CA PHE A 138 7.94 9.87 3.45
C PHE A 138 7.94 8.34 3.43
N TYR A 139 6.84 7.68 3.84
CA TYR A 139 6.72 6.23 3.75
C TYR A 139 6.70 5.71 2.31
N SER A 140 6.07 6.43 1.39
CA SER A 140 6.14 6.15 -0.04
C SER A 140 7.60 6.21 -0.55
N GLY A 141 8.37 7.21 -0.11
CA GLY A 141 9.79 7.32 -0.43
C GLY A 141 10.64 6.20 0.18
N ALA A 142 10.36 5.84 1.45
CA ALA A 142 11.04 4.73 2.13
C ALA A 142 10.79 3.39 1.42
N LEU A 143 9.58 3.18 0.90
CA LEU A 143 9.24 2.00 0.09
C LEU A 143 9.96 1.97 -1.25
N ASP A 144 10.10 3.11 -1.93
CA ASP A 144 10.89 3.19 -3.16
C ASP A 144 12.39 2.92 -2.89
N TYR A 145 12.92 3.44 -1.79
CA TYR A 145 14.28 3.13 -1.33
C TYR A 145 14.46 1.63 -1.05
N MET A 146 13.54 1.04 -0.28
CA MET A 146 13.53 -0.40 0.00
C MET A 146 13.49 -1.21 -1.30
N LYS A 147 12.60 -0.85 -2.23
CA LYS A 147 12.49 -1.52 -3.52
C LYS A 147 13.82 -1.50 -4.27
N LYS A 148 14.46 -0.33 -4.41
CA LYS A 148 15.76 -0.18 -5.09
C LYS A 148 16.89 -0.97 -4.43
N ARG A 149 16.80 -1.19 -3.12
CA ARG A 149 17.82 -1.92 -2.35
C ARG A 149 17.65 -3.44 -2.45
N PHE A 150 16.42 -3.94 -2.41
CA PHE A 150 16.13 -5.38 -2.29
C PHE A 150 15.63 -6.05 -3.57
N PHE A 151 15.21 -5.27 -4.56
CA PHE A 151 14.72 -5.76 -5.86
C PHE A 151 15.66 -5.32 -6.97
N LYS A 152 15.77 -6.17 -8.00
CA LYS A 152 16.51 -5.82 -9.21
C LYS A 152 15.72 -4.82 -10.04
N GLU A 153 16.43 -4.02 -10.82
CA GLU A 153 15.80 -3.13 -11.80
C GLU A 153 14.92 -3.91 -12.78
N THR A 154 13.69 -3.43 -12.93
CA THR A 154 12.68 -3.97 -13.85
C THR A 154 13.14 -3.80 -15.29
N LYS A 155 13.40 -4.91 -15.99
CA LYS A 155 13.73 -4.93 -17.44
C LYS A 155 12.51 -5.18 -18.34
N SER A 156 11.36 -5.48 -17.74
CA SER A 156 10.09 -5.79 -18.41
C SER A 156 9.29 -4.52 -18.73
N SER A 157 8.51 -4.54 -19.82
CA SER A 157 7.50 -3.52 -20.12
C SER A 157 6.33 -3.53 -19.12
N ASP A 158 6.08 -4.67 -18.47
CA ASP A 158 5.12 -4.80 -17.37
C ASP A 158 5.87 -4.94 -16.03
N PRO A 159 5.86 -3.89 -15.19
CA PRO A 159 6.55 -3.92 -13.91
C PRO A 159 5.90 -4.86 -12.87
N PHE A 160 4.60 -5.15 -12.98
CA PHE A 160 3.89 -6.01 -12.02
C PHE A 160 4.28 -7.48 -12.16
N LEU A 161 4.46 -7.95 -13.40
CA LEU A 161 4.91 -9.31 -13.68
C LEU A 161 6.33 -9.56 -13.14
N ASP A 162 7.23 -8.61 -13.35
CA ASP A 162 8.61 -8.71 -12.85
C ASP A 162 8.67 -8.71 -11.32
N PHE A 163 7.90 -7.83 -10.66
CA PHE A 163 7.78 -7.83 -9.21
C PHE A 163 7.28 -9.18 -8.67
N SER A 164 6.22 -9.72 -9.27
CA SER A 164 5.66 -11.03 -8.89
C SER A 164 6.65 -12.18 -9.10
N TYR A 165 7.40 -12.15 -10.21
CA TYR A 165 8.46 -13.12 -10.48
C TYR A 165 9.59 -13.04 -9.44
N GLN A 166 10.05 -11.84 -9.09
CA GLN A 166 11.09 -11.66 -8.07
C GLN A 166 10.63 -12.17 -6.69
N LEU A 167 9.37 -11.96 -6.32
CA LEU A 167 8.80 -12.49 -5.08
C LEU A 167 8.70 -14.02 -5.04
N SER A 168 8.43 -14.67 -6.18
CA SER A 168 8.31 -16.13 -6.24
C SER A 168 9.54 -16.88 -5.70
N ARG A 169 10.73 -16.26 -5.78
CA ARG A 169 12.00 -16.80 -5.28
C ARG A 169 12.08 -16.90 -3.76
N TYR A 170 11.21 -16.19 -3.04
CA TYR A 170 11.14 -16.14 -1.58
C TYR A 170 9.96 -16.94 -1.01
N VAL A 171 9.22 -17.66 -1.86
CA VAL A 171 8.02 -18.44 -1.49
C VAL A 171 8.31 -19.94 -1.36
N HIS A 172 9.59 -20.34 -1.36
CA HIS A 172 10.03 -21.73 -1.17
C HIS A 172 10.28 -22.07 0.30
#